data_AF-A0A936MWG9-F1
#
_entry.id   AF-A0A936MWG9-F1
#
_cell.length_a   1.000
_cell.length_b   1.000
_cell.length_c   1.000
_cell.angle_alpha   90.00
_cell.angle_beta   90.00
_cell.angle_gamma   90.00
#
_symmetry.space_group_name_H-M   'P 1'
#
loop_
_entity.id
_entity.type
_entity.pdbx_description
1 polymer ?
#
loop_
_entity_poly.entity_id
_entity_poly.type
_entity_poly.pdbx_seq_one_letter_code
_entity_poly.pdbx_strand_id
1 'polypeptide(L)'
;MLRFFALLTGDRYAVLRTHTPASRKKVVAMGMGLLLVAGLWVFTGFNLGVNAFGLDRPIALLIGLSLGVVVFSLDRMVLLASGTAKLITATRVLIALLMAVIGGVGLDLCMLRSEIDQTLLTLHEDQASERSSLVKAHHEEELRTAKAEVARARAAKEQAIAAWVQEMNGHPSGTGRYGHGKVAKAKEALARKREQELDEAMARQAAVKDAAEQEREEALVRLASVQEVPGLFVRLHAMHRYISNDLFVMLAYGIISLVLVLLELSPLLIKLGAGKTSYEQEVELADQLHRERTATVAHVQQQLYARQRAMGQAEREAMARLRAITEQYHSMN
;
A
#
# COMPACT_ATOMS: atom_id res chain seq x y z
N MET A 1 24.29 -24.76 18.87
CA MET A 1 24.13 -23.73 17.82
C MET A 1 24.14 -24.33 16.40
N LEU A 2 25.22 -24.96 15.93
CA LEU A 2 25.30 -25.46 14.54
C LEU A 2 24.17 -26.43 14.12
N ARG A 3 23.76 -27.35 15.01
CA ARG A 3 22.64 -28.28 14.76
C ARG A 3 21.32 -27.57 14.44
N PHE A 4 21.03 -26.50 15.17
CA PHE A 4 19.81 -25.73 15.04
C PHE A 4 19.79 -24.94 13.73
N PHE A 5 20.86 -24.22 13.41
CA PHE A 5 20.94 -23.45 12.16
C PHE A 5 20.98 -24.34 10.93
N ALA A 6 21.63 -25.50 11.00
CA ALA A 6 21.58 -26.49 9.92
C ALA A 6 20.15 -26.98 9.67
N LEU A 7 19.34 -27.19 10.72
CA LEU A 7 17.92 -27.54 10.57
C LEU A 7 17.14 -26.42 9.85
N LEU A 8 17.37 -25.17 10.24
CA LEU A 8 16.70 -24.01 9.64
C LEU A 8 17.04 -23.84 8.16
N THR A 9 18.31 -23.95 7.78
CA THR A 9 18.75 -23.84 6.38
C THR A 9 18.45 -25.11 5.56
N GLY A 10 18.05 -26.21 6.22
CA GLY A 10 17.81 -27.51 5.58
C GLY A 10 19.08 -28.31 5.28
N ASP A 11 20.20 -27.97 5.92
CA ASP A 11 21.47 -28.65 5.79
C ASP A 11 21.60 -29.86 6.72
N ARG A 12 22.30 -30.90 6.25
CA ARG A 12 22.56 -32.10 7.05
C ARG A 12 23.68 -31.85 8.03
N TYR A 13 23.34 -31.66 9.31
CA TYR A 13 24.33 -31.45 10.38
C TYR A 13 25.44 -32.51 10.43
N ALA A 14 25.09 -33.79 10.22
CA ALA A 14 26.03 -34.91 10.29
C ALA A 14 27.18 -34.79 9.28
N VAL A 15 26.88 -34.22 8.10
CA VAL A 15 27.84 -33.92 7.04
C VAL A 15 28.52 -32.58 7.34
N LEU A 16 27.75 -31.51 7.56
CA LEU A 16 28.28 -30.16 7.79
C LEU A 16 29.34 -30.06 8.91
N ARG A 17 29.24 -30.88 9.97
CA ARG A 17 30.22 -30.87 11.07
C ARG A 17 31.64 -31.28 10.64
N THR A 18 31.79 -32.11 9.60
CA THR A 18 33.10 -32.61 9.13
C THR A 18 33.80 -31.63 8.17
N HIS A 19 33.12 -30.58 7.71
CA HIS A 19 33.66 -29.61 6.77
C HIS A 19 34.43 -28.47 7.42
N THR A 20 35.00 -27.60 6.58
CA THR A 20 35.80 -26.45 6.99
C THR A 20 35.02 -25.47 7.90
N PRO A 21 35.73 -24.73 8.78
CA PRO A 21 35.11 -23.68 9.61
C PRO A 21 34.33 -22.64 8.79
N ALA A 22 34.81 -22.31 7.58
CA ALA A 22 34.13 -21.38 6.68
C ALA A 22 32.73 -21.88 6.27
N SER A 23 32.60 -23.17 5.94
CA SER A 23 31.30 -23.78 5.58
C SER A 23 30.30 -23.70 6.73
N ARG A 24 30.77 -24.04 7.95
CA ARG A 24 29.93 -23.96 9.16
C ARG A 24 29.49 -22.52 9.47
N LYS A 25 30.41 -21.56 9.38
CA LYS A 25 30.12 -20.13 9.61
C LYS A 25 29.10 -19.60 8.60
N LYS A 26 29.22 -19.97 7.32
CA LYS A 26 28.28 -19.56 6.27
C LYS A 26 26.86 -20.07 6.56
N VAL A 27 26.70 -21.35 6.89
CA VAL A 27 25.38 -21.92 7.23
C VAL A 27 24.76 -21.27 8.47
N VAL A 28 25.56 -21.05 9.52
CA VAL A 28 25.09 -20.34 10.72
C VAL A 28 24.66 -18.91 10.39
N ALA A 29 25.44 -18.19 9.58
CA ALA A 29 25.10 -16.83 9.17
C ALA A 29 23.81 -16.76 8.34
N MET A 30 23.61 -17.68 7.39
CA MET A 30 22.35 -17.78 6.63
C MET A 30 21.16 -18.06 7.55
N GLY A 31 21.30 -18.99 8.49
CA GLY A 31 20.24 -19.30 9.45
C GLY A 31 19.95 -18.15 10.42
N MET A 32 20.96 -17.37 10.83
CA MET A 32 20.79 -16.15 11.61
C MET A 32 20.04 -15.07 10.83
N GLY A 33 20.39 -14.89 9.55
CA GLY A 33 19.68 -13.97 8.64
C GLY A 33 18.20 -14.32 8.52
N LEU A 34 17.86 -15.61 8.30
CA LEU A 34 16.47 -16.06 8.21
C LEU A 34 15.66 -15.73 9.47
N LEU A 35 16.24 -15.93 10.66
CA LEU A 35 15.56 -15.61 11.92
C LEU A 35 15.42 -14.11 12.15
N LEU A 36 16.42 -13.33 11.74
CA LEU A 36 16.38 -11.88 11.82
C LEU A 36 15.22 -11.34 10.98
N VAL A 37 15.13 -11.74 9.71
CA VAL A 37 14.05 -11.31 8.80
C VAL A 37 12.68 -11.78 9.30
N ALA A 38 12.56 -13.05 9.70
CA ALA A 38 11.33 -13.57 10.28
C ALA A 38 10.89 -12.77 11.52
N GLY A 39 11.83 -12.43 12.42
CA GLY A 39 11.58 -11.62 13.60
C GLY A 39 11.14 -10.19 13.28
N LEU A 40 11.76 -9.56 12.27
CA LEU A 40 11.33 -8.26 11.77
C LEU A 40 9.90 -8.31 11.24
N TRP A 41 9.53 -9.36 10.49
CA TRP A 41 8.16 -9.52 10.01
C TRP A 41 7.14 -9.79 11.12
N VAL A 42 7.52 -10.49 12.20
CA VAL A 42 6.66 -10.59 13.40
C VAL A 42 6.42 -9.20 14.00
N PHE A 43 7.49 -8.41 14.15
CA PHE A 43 7.40 -7.06 14.70
C PHE A 43 6.57 -6.11 13.81
N THR A 44 6.82 -6.11 12.50
CA THR A 44 6.10 -5.31 11.52
C THR A 44 4.63 -5.73 11.44
N GLY A 45 4.36 -7.04 11.37
CA GLY A 45 3.00 -7.57 11.33
C GLY A 45 2.18 -7.22 12.57
N PHE A 46 2.80 -7.28 13.76
CA PHE A 46 2.17 -6.82 15.00
C PHE A 46 1.86 -5.32 14.96
N ASN A 47 2.83 -4.48 14.58
CA ASN A 47 2.64 -3.03 14.54
C ASN A 47 1.60 -2.61 13.50
N LEU A 48 1.60 -3.21 12.31
CA LEU A 48 0.58 -2.94 11.29
C LEU A 48 -0.79 -3.41 11.77
N GLY A 49 -0.88 -4.58 12.40
CA GLY A 49 -2.12 -5.09 13.00
C GLY A 49 -2.76 -4.09 13.96
N VAL A 50 -1.96 -3.53 14.88
CA VAL A 50 -2.44 -2.56 15.86
C VAL A 50 -2.71 -1.18 15.22
N ASN A 51 -1.76 -0.64 14.47
CA ASN A 51 -1.77 0.78 14.09
C ASN A 51 -2.45 1.07 12.74
N ALA A 52 -2.46 0.11 11.82
CA ALA A 52 -3.08 0.28 10.50
C ALA A 52 -4.44 -0.41 10.39
N PHE A 53 -4.65 -1.49 11.14
CA PHE A 53 -5.89 -2.27 11.10
C PHE A 53 -6.73 -2.18 12.39
N GLY A 54 -6.23 -1.50 13.43
CA GLY A 54 -6.97 -1.31 14.69
C GLY A 54 -7.28 -2.61 15.44
N LEU A 55 -6.47 -3.66 15.22
CA LEU A 55 -6.69 -4.98 15.83
C LEU A 55 -6.25 -5.00 17.29
N ASP A 56 -6.94 -5.82 18.08
CA ASP A 56 -6.52 -6.11 19.45
C ASP A 56 -5.10 -6.69 19.48
N ARG A 57 -4.29 -6.24 20.46
CA ARG A 57 -2.90 -6.68 20.64
C ARG A 57 -2.69 -8.20 20.54
N PRO A 58 -3.50 -9.07 21.18
CA PRO A 58 -3.32 -10.53 21.04
C PRO A 58 -3.58 -11.02 19.61
N ILE A 59 -4.57 -10.47 18.91
CA ILE A 59 -4.90 -10.82 17.52
C ILE A 59 -3.77 -10.34 16.60
N ALA A 60 -3.30 -9.11 16.80
CA ALA A 60 -2.16 -8.56 16.06
C ALA A 60 -0.87 -9.39 16.26
N LEU A 61 -0.64 -9.92 17.46
CA LEU A 61 0.51 -10.79 17.73
C LEU A 61 0.41 -12.11 16.97
N LEU A 62 -0.77 -12.74 16.93
CA LEU A 62 -0.99 -13.96 16.14
C LEU A 62 -0.79 -13.73 14.64
N ILE A 63 -1.25 -12.58 14.13
CA ILE A 63 -1.04 -12.19 12.73
C ILE A 63 0.45 -11.96 12.46
N GLY A 64 1.15 -11.23 13.34
CA GLY A 64 2.60 -11.03 13.25
C GLY A 64 3.36 -12.36 13.23
N LEU A 65 3.06 -13.27 14.15
CA LEU A 65 3.67 -14.62 14.18
C LEU A 65 3.40 -15.39 12.88
N SER A 66 2.17 -15.34 12.38
CA SER A 66 1.79 -16.00 11.12
C SER A 66 2.58 -15.43 9.93
N LEU A 67 2.71 -14.10 9.84
CA LEU A 67 3.50 -13.43 8.81
C LEU A 67 4.98 -13.80 8.90
N GLY A 68 5.55 -13.82 10.10
CA GLY A 68 6.93 -14.26 10.32
C GLY A 68 7.18 -15.69 9.85
N VAL A 69 6.24 -16.62 10.09
CA VAL A 69 6.33 -18.01 9.61
C VAL A 69 6.25 -18.08 8.08
N VAL A 70 5.35 -17.30 7.47
CA VAL A 70 5.21 -17.24 6.00
C VAL A 70 6.49 -16.72 5.37
N VAL A 71 7.03 -15.60 5.85
CA VAL A 71 8.26 -15.02 5.29
C VAL A 71 9.47 -15.90 5.53
N PHE A 72 9.61 -16.48 6.72
CA PHE A 72 10.63 -17.49 6.97
C PHE A 72 10.58 -18.63 5.94
N SER A 73 9.37 -19.10 5.61
CA SER A 73 9.16 -20.17 4.64
C SER A 73 9.55 -19.73 3.22
N LEU A 74 9.15 -18.52 2.81
CA LEU A 74 9.48 -17.97 1.49
C LEU A 74 10.99 -17.76 1.32
N ASP A 75 11.66 -17.14 2.30
CA ASP A 75 13.10 -16.90 2.25
C ASP A 75 13.89 -18.22 2.29
N ARG A 76 13.43 -19.17 3.10
CA ARG A 76 14.01 -20.51 3.14
C ARG A 76 13.88 -21.23 1.80
N MET A 77 12.74 -21.09 1.10
CA MET A 77 12.56 -21.63 -0.25
C MET A 77 13.56 -21.00 -1.24
N VAL A 78 13.81 -19.69 -1.15
CA VAL A 78 14.82 -19.01 -1.97
C VAL A 78 16.23 -19.58 -1.73
N LEU A 79 16.60 -19.83 -0.46
CA LEU A 79 17.92 -20.36 -0.11
C LEU A 79 18.13 -21.83 -0.49
N LEU A 80 17.10 -22.67 -0.32
CA LEU A 80 17.15 -24.11 -0.59
C LEU A 80 17.24 -24.42 -2.08
N ALA A 81 16.77 -23.50 -2.91
CA ALA A 81 16.59 -23.79 -4.30
C ALA A 81 17.93 -23.77 -5.06
N SER A 82 18.45 -24.95 -5.37
CA SER A 82 19.64 -25.16 -6.21
C SER A 82 19.23 -25.38 -7.66
N GLY A 83 19.74 -24.55 -8.58
CA GLY A 83 19.45 -24.66 -10.01
C GLY A 83 20.54 -23.99 -10.84
N THR A 84 21.00 -24.67 -11.88
CA THR A 84 22.09 -24.19 -12.77
C THR A 84 21.58 -23.27 -13.88
N ALA A 85 20.27 -23.23 -14.14
CA ALA A 85 19.70 -22.37 -15.18
C ALA A 85 19.71 -20.91 -14.71
N LYS A 86 20.51 -20.07 -15.39
CA LYS A 86 20.67 -18.63 -15.11
C LYS A 86 19.33 -17.89 -14.99
N LEU A 87 18.34 -18.27 -15.82
CA LEU A 87 17.00 -17.68 -15.80
C LEU A 87 16.25 -17.94 -14.49
N ILE A 88 16.32 -19.16 -13.95
CA ILE A 88 15.66 -19.54 -12.70
C ILE A 88 16.28 -18.77 -11.52
N THR A 89 17.61 -18.63 -11.51
CA THR A 89 18.31 -17.85 -10.48
C THR A 89 17.94 -16.36 -10.57
N ALA A 90 17.85 -15.79 -11.78
CA ALA A 90 17.46 -14.40 -11.96
C ALA A 90 16.04 -14.11 -11.47
N THR A 91 15.06 -14.95 -11.82
CA THR A 91 13.68 -14.80 -11.34
C THR A 91 13.59 -14.86 -9.82
N ARG A 92 14.39 -15.73 -9.17
CA ARG A 92 14.42 -15.82 -7.70
C ARG A 92 15.00 -14.58 -7.04
N VAL A 93 16.11 -14.07 -7.57
CA VAL A 93 16.72 -12.83 -7.07
C VAL A 93 15.74 -11.66 -7.20
N LEU A 94 15.00 -11.59 -8.30
CA LEU A 94 13.95 -10.58 -8.47
C LEU A 94 12.85 -10.70 -7.40
N ILE A 95 12.35 -11.91 -7.14
CA ILE A 95 11.32 -12.12 -6.09
C ILE A 95 11.86 -11.71 -4.72
N ALA A 96 13.09 -12.11 -4.38
CA ALA A 96 13.71 -11.74 -3.11
C ALA A 96 13.90 -10.22 -2.98
N LEU A 97 14.28 -9.54 -4.07
CA LEU A 97 14.38 -8.09 -4.11
C LEU A 97 13.03 -7.41 -3.89
N LEU A 98 11.96 -7.89 -4.55
CA LEU A 98 10.62 -7.37 -4.35
C LEU A 98 10.14 -7.55 -2.90
N MET A 99 10.36 -8.75 -2.33
CA MET A 99 10.02 -9.03 -0.94
C MET A 99 10.78 -8.12 0.02
N ALA A 100 12.08 -7.89 -0.23
CA ALA A 100 12.89 -7.00 0.61
C ALA A 100 12.45 -5.54 0.52
N VAL A 101 12.05 -5.05 -0.66
CA VAL A 101 11.48 -3.71 -0.81
C VAL A 101 10.16 -3.59 -0.05
N ILE A 102 9.26 -4.58 -0.18
CA ILE A 102 7.97 -4.59 0.51
C ILE A 102 8.18 -4.66 2.04
N GLY A 103 9.09 -5.52 2.51
CA GLY A 103 9.45 -5.64 3.92
C GLY A 103 10.07 -4.35 4.47
N GLY A 104 10.96 -3.72 3.69
CA GLY A 104 11.55 -2.41 4.00
C GLY A 104 10.49 -1.34 4.18
N VAL A 105 9.55 -1.20 3.23
CA VAL A 105 8.42 -0.25 3.34
C VAL A 105 7.56 -0.53 4.58
N GLY A 106 7.33 -1.80 4.92
CA GLY A 106 6.60 -2.17 6.13
C GLY A 106 7.30 -1.73 7.42
N LEU A 107 8.63 -1.88 7.49
CA LEU A 107 9.44 -1.40 8.60
C LEU A 107 9.53 0.13 8.65
N ASP A 108 9.64 0.78 7.48
CA ASP A 108 9.62 2.24 7.36
C ASP A 108 8.33 2.83 7.94
N LEU A 109 7.17 2.23 7.60
CA LEU A 109 5.87 2.59 8.18
C LEU A 109 5.81 2.42 9.70
N CYS A 110 6.53 1.45 10.26
CA CYS A 110 6.60 1.25 11.70
C CYS A 110 7.55 2.24 12.39
N MET A 111 8.70 2.54 11.76
CA MET A 111 9.69 3.48 12.30
C MET A 111 9.21 4.93 12.26
N LEU A 112 8.58 5.34 11.16
CA LEU A 112 8.12 6.72 10.93
C LEU A 112 6.69 6.97 11.47
N ARG A 113 6.24 6.16 12.44
CA ARG A 113 4.85 6.20 12.90
C ARG A 113 4.46 7.58 13.40
N SER A 114 5.29 8.23 14.22
CA SER A 114 5.01 9.55 14.78
C SER A 114 4.87 10.62 13.70
N GLU A 115 5.76 10.58 12.71
CA GLU A 115 5.83 11.52 11.60
C GLU A 115 4.62 11.33 10.68
N ILE A 116 4.24 10.07 10.42
CA ILE A 116 3.05 9.72 9.66
C ILE A 116 1.79 10.19 10.40
N ASP A 117 1.67 9.92 11.70
CA ASP A 117 0.52 10.30 12.51
C ASP A 117 0.37 11.85 12.56
N GLN A 118 1.48 12.60 12.63
CA GLN A 118 1.45 14.07 12.50
C GLN A 118 1.03 14.53 11.10
N THR A 119 1.55 13.90 10.06
CA THR A 119 1.21 14.25 8.67
C THR A 119 -0.26 13.94 8.37
N LEU A 120 -0.82 12.89 8.97
CA LEU A 120 -2.25 12.58 8.87
C LEU A 120 -3.13 13.70 9.44
N LEU A 121 -2.74 14.31 10.56
CA LEU A 121 -3.45 15.46 11.11
C LEU A 121 -3.45 16.63 10.11
N THR A 122 -2.30 16.96 9.53
CA THR A 122 -2.21 18.03 8.52
C THR A 122 -3.05 17.74 7.27
N LEU A 123 -3.10 16.48 6.83
CA LEU A 123 -3.93 16.08 5.70
C LEU A 123 -5.43 16.22 6.00
N HIS A 124 -5.84 15.92 7.24
CA HIS A 124 -7.23 16.11 7.68
C HIS A 124 -7.58 17.60 7.74
N GLU A 125 -6.67 18.45 8.22
CA GLU A 125 -6.85 19.91 8.22
C GLU A 125 -6.94 20.48 6.81
N ASP A 126 -6.08 20.04 5.88
CA ASP A 126 -6.11 20.43 4.47
C ASP A 126 -7.45 20.06 3.82
N GLN A 127 -7.94 18.82 4.05
CA GLN A 127 -9.23 18.36 3.56
C GLN A 127 -10.40 19.15 4.15
N ALA A 128 -10.35 19.47 5.45
CA ALA A 128 -11.36 20.29 6.10
C ALA A 128 -11.39 21.72 5.53
N SER A 129 -10.22 22.30 5.29
CA SER A 129 -10.06 23.61 4.67
C SER A 129 -10.59 23.64 3.24
N GLU A 130 -10.25 22.62 2.44
CA GLU A 130 -10.74 22.45 1.07
C GLU A 130 -12.27 22.32 1.03
N ARG A 131 -12.85 21.48 1.90
CA ARG A 131 -14.32 21.37 2.00
C ARG A 131 -14.97 22.68 2.41
N SER A 132 -14.39 23.39 3.38
CA SER A 132 -14.91 24.70 3.78
C SER A 132 -14.82 25.74 2.67
N SER A 133 -13.77 25.71 1.84
CA SER A 133 -13.62 26.66 0.73
C SER A 133 -14.61 26.36 -0.40
N LEU A 134 -14.89 25.09 -0.68
CA LEU A 134 -15.92 24.68 -1.65
C LEU A 134 -17.31 25.14 -1.23
N VAL A 135 -17.69 24.97 0.04
CA VAL A 135 -18.98 25.48 0.56
C VAL A 135 -19.05 27.00 0.45
N LYS A 136 -17.96 27.72 0.80
CA LYS A 136 -17.91 29.18 0.64
C LYS A 136 -18.08 29.62 -0.81
N ALA A 137 -17.45 28.91 -1.75
CA ALA A 137 -17.56 29.18 -3.18
C ALA A 137 -18.99 28.90 -3.69
N HIS A 138 -19.65 27.84 -3.19
CA HIS A 138 -21.02 27.50 -3.55
C HIS A 138 -22.00 28.62 -3.18
N HIS A 139 -21.84 29.21 -1.99
CA HIS A 139 -22.71 30.28 -1.46
C HIS A 139 -22.25 31.70 -1.83
N GLU A 140 -21.15 31.85 -2.59
CA GLU A 140 -20.53 33.16 -2.83
C GLU A 140 -21.45 34.11 -3.61
N GLU A 141 -22.11 33.61 -4.66
CA GLU A 141 -23.00 34.41 -5.50
C GLU A 141 -24.29 34.82 -4.78
N GLU A 142 -24.91 33.90 -4.06
CA GLU A 142 -26.12 34.18 -3.25
C GLU A 142 -25.82 35.20 -2.16
N LEU A 143 -24.68 35.03 -1.45
CA LEU A 143 -24.26 35.96 -0.42
C LEU A 143 -23.91 37.34 -0.99
N ARG A 144 -23.31 37.40 -2.19
CA ARG A 144 -23.04 38.65 -2.91
C ARG A 144 -24.33 39.36 -3.27
N THR A 145 -25.32 38.62 -3.75
CA THR A 145 -26.65 39.16 -4.11
C THR A 145 -27.38 39.68 -2.88
N ALA A 146 -27.46 38.89 -1.81
CA ALA A 146 -28.09 39.29 -0.55
C ALA A 146 -27.39 40.52 0.08
N LYS A 147 -26.06 40.59 0.03
CA LYS A 147 -25.30 41.79 0.47
C LYS A 147 -25.65 43.02 -0.36
N ALA A 148 -25.78 42.88 -1.68
CA ALA A 148 -26.16 43.97 -2.56
C ALA A 148 -27.60 44.45 -2.31
N GLU A 149 -28.54 43.52 -2.03
CA GLU A 149 -29.90 43.85 -1.62
C GLU A 149 -29.94 44.66 -0.33
N VAL A 150 -29.22 44.22 0.71
CA VAL A 150 -29.12 44.95 1.99
C VAL A 150 -28.54 46.34 1.78
N ALA A 151 -27.48 46.48 0.96
CA ALA A 151 -26.90 47.79 0.65
C ALA A 151 -27.90 48.72 -0.06
N ARG A 152 -28.65 48.20 -1.03
CA ARG A 152 -29.70 48.95 -1.75
C ARG A 152 -30.85 49.35 -0.83
N ALA A 153 -31.35 48.42 -0.01
CA ALA A 153 -32.43 48.67 0.94
C ALA A 153 -32.02 49.70 2.02
N ARG A 154 -30.78 49.61 2.52
CA ARG A 154 -30.23 50.59 3.47
C ARG A 154 -30.14 51.98 2.86
N ALA A 155 -29.60 52.10 1.65
CA ALA A 155 -29.53 53.38 0.95
C ALA A 155 -30.94 53.98 0.70
N ALA A 156 -31.91 53.16 0.30
CA ALA A 156 -33.29 53.60 0.09
C ALA A 156 -33.98 54.05 1.39
N LYS A 157 -33.74 53.36 2.51
CA LYS A 157 -34.20 53.77 3.84
C LYS A 157 -33.61 55.12 4.23
N GLU A 158 -32.31 55.29 4.07
CA GLU A 158 -31.60 56.52 4.45
C GLU A 158 -32.07 57.73 3.61
N GLN A 159 -32.29 57.52 2.31
CA GLN A 159 -32.91 58.54 1.44
C GLN A 159 -34.35 58.89 1.87
N ALA A 160 -35.16 57.89 2.22
CA ALA A 160 -36.54 58.12 2.67
C ALA A 160 -36.59 58.89 4.01
N ILE A 161 -35.72 58.56 4.95
CA ILE A 161 -35.58 59.27 6.23
C ILE A 161 -35.11 60.71 5.97
N ALA A 162 -34.08 60.91 5.15
CA ALA A 162 -33.59 62.25 4.80
C ALA A 162 -34.69 63.12 4.16
N ALA A 163 -35.47 62.56 3.23
CA ALA A 163 -36.59 63.25 2.58
C ALA A 163 -37.73 63.60 3.56
N TRP A 164 -37.98 62.75 4.56
CA TRP A 164 -38.94 63.00 5.63
C TRP A 164 -38.46 64.11 6.57
N VAL A 165 -37.19 64.07 7.01
CA VAL A 165 -36.58 65.11 7.86
C VAL A 165 -36.57 66.47 7.14
N GLN A 166 -36.24 66.51 5.84
CA GLN A 166 -36.31 67.73 5.03
C GLN A 166 -37.73 68.30 4.94
N GLU A 167 -38.76 67.44 4.83
CA GLU A 167 -40.16 67.87 4.85
C GLU A 167 -40.54 68.47 6.19
N MET A 168 -40.18 67.81 7.30
CA MET A 168 -40.48 68.28 8.65
C MET A 168 -39.90 69.67 8.94
N ASN A 169 -38.71 69.96 8.38
CA ASN A 169 -38.01 71.23 8.52
C ASN A 169 -38.47 72.33 7.54
N GLY A 170 -39.44 72.05 6.65
CA GLY A 170 -39.94 73.03 5.68
C GLY A 170 -38.97 73.36 4.55
N HIS A 171 -38.15 72.39 4.12
CA HIS A 171 -37.17 72.60 3.05
C HIS A 171 -37.83 72.97 1.70
N PRO A 172 -37.25 73.87 0.88
CA PRO A 172 -37.86 74.34 -0.38
C PRO A 172 -38.07 73.25 -1.45
N SER A 173 -37.33 72.14 -1.40
CA SER A 173 -37.52 71.00 -2.30
C SER A 173 -38.75 70.13 -1.97
N GLY A 174 -39.43 70.42 -0.85
CA GLY A 174 -40.69 69.79 -0.42
C GLY A 174 -41.86 70.77 -0.52
N THR A 175 -42.71 70.81 0.52
CA THR A 175 -43.83 71.77 0.57
C THR A 175 -43.44 73.17 1.07
N GLY A 176 -42.20 73.36 1.55
CA GLY A 176 -41.73 74.63 2.10
C GLY A 176 -42.38 75.03 3.44
N ARG A 177 -43.17 74.13 4.06
CA ARG A 177 -43.91 74.38 5.30
C ARG A 177 -43.42 73.48 6.42
N TYR A 178 -43.19 74.06 7.59
CA TYR A 178 -42.78 73.31 8.77
C TYR A 178 -43.91 72.42 9.31
N GLY A 179 -43.57 71.22 9.75
CA GLY A 179 -44.45 70.37 10.56
C GLY A 179 -45.04 69.14 9.86
N HIS A 180 -45.92 68.45 10.59
CA HIS A 180 -46.33 67.08 10.30
C HIS A 180 -47.63 66.99 9.47
N GLY A 181 -47.62 67.58 8.27
CA GLY A 181 -48.75 67.59 7.34
C GLY A 181 -48.97 66.28 6.57
N LYS A 182 -49.91 66.26 5.61
CA LYS A 182 -50.25 65.07 4.79
C LYS A 182 -49.03 64.50 4.04
N VAL A 183 -48.16 65.36 3.50
CA VAL A 183 -46.94 64.96 2.78
C VAL A 183 -45.89 64.39 3.75
N ALA A 184 -45.73 64.99 4.94
CA ALA A 184 -44.86 64.46 5.98
C ALA A 184 -45.31 63.07 6.45
N LYS A 185 -46.62 62.85 6.64
CA LYS A 185 -47.19 61.52 6.96
C LYS A 185 -46.93 60.48 5.87
N ALA A 186 -47.08 60.86 4.60
CA ALA A 186 -46.78 59.96 3.47
C ALA A 186 -45.28 59.59 3.40
N LYS A 187 -44.39 60.55 3.66
CA LYS A 187 -42.93 60.31 3.72
C LYS A 187 -42.52 59.48 4.94
N GLU A 188 -43.16 59.66 6.10
CA GLU A 188 -42.97 58.79 7.27
C GLU A 188 -43.42 57.35 6.97
N ALA A 189 -44.59 57.18 6.37
CA ALA A 189 -45.09 55.86 5.97
C ALA A 189 -44.17 55.17 4.95
N LEU A 190 -43.59 55.94 4.00
CA LEU A 190 -42.58 55.44 3.10
C LEU A 190 -41.30 55.01 3.83
N ALA A 191 -40.80 55.82 4.78
CA ALA A 191 -39.61 55.48 5.57
C ALA A 191 -39.82 54.19 6.39
N ARG A 192 -41.00 54.03 7.03
CA ARG A 192 -41.37 52.78 7.73
C ARG A 192 -41.44 51.59 6.78
N LYS A 193 -41.97 51.77 5.56
CA LYS A 193 -41.96 50.70 4.54
C LYS A 193 -40.53 50.31 4.13
N ARG A 194 -39.63 51.29 3.95
CA ARG A 194 -38.22 51.01 3.65
C ARG A 194 -37.47 50.35 4.79
N GLU A 195 -37.87 50.60 6.03
CA GLU A 195 -37.37 49.89 7.20
C GLU A 195 -37.76 48.41 7.16
N GLN A 196 -39.02 48.09 6.85
CA GLN A 196 -39.46 46.70 6.64
C GLN A 196 -38.71 46.03 5.48
N GLU A 197 -38.52 46.71 4.34
CA GLU A 197 -37.74 46.19 3.21
C GLU A 197 -36.27 45.89 3.59
N LEU A 198 -35.67 46.70 4.47
CA LEU A 198 -34.33 46.48 4.99
C LEU A 198 -34.29 45.27 5.93
N ASP A 199 -35.26 45.15 6.84
CA ASP A 199 -35.36 44.03 7.78
C ASP A 199 -35.54 42.70 7.02
N GLU A 200 -36.37 42.68 5.98
CA GLU A 200 -36.53 41.52 5.09
C GLU A 200 -35.24 41.17 4.35
N ALA A 201 -34.53 42.17 3.80
CA ALA A 201 -33.25 41.94 3.13
C ALA A 201 -32.18 41.42 4.10
N MET A 202 -32.14 41.93 5.33
CA MET A 202 -31.25 41.46 6.38
C MET A 202 -31.60 40.03 6.82
N ALA A 203 -32.89 39.69 6.93
CA ALA A 203 -33.34 38.33 7.22
C ALA A 203 -32.95 37.35 6.11
N ARG A 204 -33.07 37.73 4.83
CA ARG A 204 -32.59 36.92 3.70
C ARG A 204 -31.07 36.72 3.76
N GLN A 205 -30.31 37.77 4.05
CA GLN A 205 -28.86 37.65 4.19
C GLN A 205 -28.46 36.73 5.36
N ALA A 206 -29.16 36.81 6.49
CA ALA A 206 -28.94 35.91 7.63
C ALA A 206 -29.22 34.46 7.24
N ALA A 207 -30.37 34.19 6.60
CA ALA A 207 -30.74 32.85 6.16
C ALA A 207 -29.69 32.21 5.22
N VAL A 208 -29.12 32.97 4.28
CA VAL A 208 -28.04 32.47 3.39
C VAL A 208 -26.77 32.15 4.17
N LYS A 209 -26.40 32.98 5.16
CA LYS A 209 -25.23 32.70 6.01
C LYS A 209 -25.43 31.46 6.87
N ASP A 210 -26.61 31.34 7.47
CA ASP A 210 -26.95 30.22 8.34
C ASP A 210 -26.98 28.91 7.55
N ALA A 211 -27.53 28.93 6.32
CA ALA A 211 -27.49 27.77 5.42
C ALA A 211 -26.05 27.37 5.05
N ALA A 212 -25.20 28.35 4.73
CA ALA A 212 -23.79 28.09 4.40
C ALA A 212 -22.99 27.55 5.60
N GLU A 213 -23.28 28.03 6.82
CA GLU A 213 -22.63 27.53 8.03
C GLU A 213 -23.09 26.13 8.40
N GLN A 214 -24.39 25.85 8.26
CA GLN A 214 -24.96 24.52 8.47
C GLN A 214 -24.37 23.50 7.48
N GLU A 215 -24.31 23.84 6.19
CA GLU A 215 -23.71 22.95 5.18
C GLU A 215 -22.22 22.70 5.47
N ARG A 216 -21.48 23.73 5.91
CA ARG A 216 -20.08 23.58 6.31
C ARG A 216 -19.95 22.61 7.48
N GLU A 217 -20.76 22.77 8.52
CA GLU A 217 -20.73 21.92 9.71
C GLU A 217 -21.09 20.47 9.35
N GLU A 218 -22.14 20.26 8.56
CA GLU A 218 -22.50 18.94 8.05
C GLU A 218 -21.36 18.30 7.22
N ALA A 219 -20.69 19.08 6.36
CA ALA A 219 -19.55 18.60 5.58
C ALA A 219 -18.36 18.18 6.46
N LEU A 220 -18.07 18.94 7.51
CA LEU A 220 -17.00 18.64 8.47
C LEU A 220 -17.32 17.41 9.34
N VAL A 221 -18.57 17.30 9.81
CA VAL A 221 -19.04 16.11 10.56
C VAL A 221 -18.96 14.86 9.68
N ARG A 222 -19.35 14.95 8.40
CA ARG A 222 -19.19 13.84 7.45
C ARG A 222 -17.72 13.44 7.29
N LEU A 223 -16.81 14.40 7.18
CA LEU A 223 -15.36 14.13 7.10
C LEU A 223 -14.86 13.39 8.35
N ALA A 224 -15.26 13.85 9.54
CA ALA A 224 -14.87 13.25 10.81
C ALA A 224 -15.45 11.83 11.01
N SER A 225 -16.61 11.53 10.41
CA SER A 225 -17.24 10.21 10.52
C SER A 225 -16.57 9.10 9.68
N VAL A 226 -15.68 9.46 8.75
CA VAL A 226 -14.95 8.50 7.91
C VAL A 226 -13.78 7.91 8.71
N GLN A 227 -14.01 6.72 9.30
CA GLN A 227 -13.06 5.81 9.97
C GLN A 227 -11.91 6.44 10.76
N GLU A 228 -11.98 6.31 12.09
CA GLU A 228 -10.97 6.77 13.06
C GLU A 228 -9.56 6.18 12.87
N VAL A 229 -9.43 5.03 12.17
CA VAL A 229 -8.13 4.41 11.88
C VAL A 229 -7.82 4.55 10.40
N PRO A 230 -6.86 5.43 10.02
CA PRO A 230 -6.43 5.56 8.64
C PRO A 230 -5.85 4.24 8.14
N GLY A 231 -6.43 3.72 7.06
CA GLY A 231 -5.97 2.48 6.43
C GLY A 231 -4.53 2.58 5.91
N LEU A 232 -3.95 1.42 5.58
CA LEU A 232 -2.55 1.29 5.16
C LEU A 232 -2.15 2.24 4.01
N PHE A 233 -3.00 2.38 2.99
CA PHE A 233 -2.70 3.26 1.84
C PHE A 233 -2.70 4.74 2.21
N VAL A 234 -3.53 5.16 3.17
CA VAL A 234 -3.53 6.55 3.67
C VAL A 234 -2.26 6.82 4.44
N ARG A 235 -1.81 5.87 5.27
CA ARG A 235 -0.50 5.94 5.96
C ARG A 235 0.66 5.99 4.96
N LEU A 236 0.62 5.21 3.88
CA LEU A 236 1.62 5.23 2.83
C LEU A 236 1.66 6.58 2.11
N HIS A 237 0.50 7.15 1.81
CA HIS A 237 0.40 8.49 1.21
C HIS A 237 0.92 9.58 2.16
N ALA A 238 0.57 9.52 3.45
CA ALA A 238 1.09 10.43 4.46
C ALA A 238 2.62 10.31 4.61
N MET A 239 3.16 9.08 4.61
CA MET A 239 4.61 8.85 4.61
C MET A 239 5.29 9.45 3.38
N HIS A 240 4.73 9.23 2.18
CA HIS A 240 5.25 9.82 0.96
C HIS A 240 5.23 11.35 1.01
N ARG A 241 4.12 11.95 1.46
CA ARG A 241 4.00 13.40 1.65
C ARG A 241 5.06 13.93 2.61
N TYR A 242 5.26 13.28 3.74
CA TYR A 242 6.28 13.64 4.73
C TYR A 242 7.69 13.60 4.11
N ILE A 243 8.03 12.50 3.43
CA ILE A 243 9.36 12.29 2.84
C ILE A 243 9.63 13.28 1.70
N SER A 244 8.63 13.56 0.86
CA SER A 244 8.79 14.42 -0.33
C SER A 244 8.72 15.92 -0.04
N ASN A 245 8.43 16.34 1.20
CA ASN A 245 8.41 17.75 1.56
C ASN A 245 9.80 18.37 1.63
N ASP A 246 10.83 17.60 1.98
CA ASP A 246 12.19 18.11 2.19
C ASP A 246 13.27 17.15 1.67
N LEU A 247 14.26 17.68 0.93
CA LEU A 247 15.33 16.90 0.32
C LEU A 247 16.22 16.19 1.35
N PHE A 248 16.50 16.83 2.48
CA PHE A 248 17.30 16.24 3.55
C PHE A 248 16.55 15.06 4.18
N VAL A 249 15.24 15.20 4.43
CA VAL A 249 14.40 14.09 4.91
C VAL A 249 14.38 12.95 3.90
N MET A 250 14.22 13.25 2.61
CA MET A 250 14.26 12.24 1.55
C MET A 250 15.58 11.48 1.49
N LEU A 251 16.71 12.18 1.61
CA LEU A 251 18.03 11.56 1.59
C LEU A 251 18.26 10.69 2.84
N ALA A 252 17.90 11.19 4.02
CA ALA A 252 17.99 10.45 5.28
C ALA A 252 17.13 9.18 5.24
N TYR A 253 15.87 9.30 4.78
CA TYR A 253 14.99 8.18 4.53
C TYR A 253 15.61 7.18 3.55
N GLY A 254 16.16 7.65 2.43
CA GLY A 254 16.79 6.78 1.44
C GLY A 254 17.92 5.92 2.02
N ILE A 255 18.71 6.47 2.95
CA ILE A 255 19.77 5.72 3.64
C ILE A 255 19.17 4.68 4.60
N ILE A 256 18.20 5.07 5.43
CA ILE A 256 17.58 4.18 6.41
C ILE A 256 16.82 3.05 5.72
N SER A 257 15.97 3.37 4.74
CA SER A 257 15.20 2.41 3.95
C SER A 257 16.13 1.44 3.21
N LEU A 258 17.25 1.93 2.64
CA LEU A 258 18.26 1.06 2.05
C LEU A 258 18.87 0.09 3.06
N VAL A 259 19.18 0.53 4.28
CA VAL A 259 19.67 -0.37 5.35
C VAL A 259 18.63 -1.45 5.67
N LEU A 260 17.35 -1.10 5.78
CA LEU A 260 16.28 -2.05 6.05
C LEU A 260 16.12 -3.08 4.92
N VAL A 261 16.15 -2.62 3.66
CA VAL A 261 16.14 -3.52 2.49
C VAL A 261 17.37 -4.45 2.50
N LEU A 262 18.55 -3.96 2.89
CA LEU A 262 19.75 -4.79 3.02
C LEU A 262 19.64 -5.81 4.15
N LEU A 263 18.94 -5.48 5.25
CA LEU A 263 18.65 -6.43 6.34
C LEU A 263 17.71 -7.54 5.86
N GLU A 264 16.66 -7.20 5.12
CA GLU A 264 15.75 -8.18 4.48
C GLU A 264 16.50 -9.08 3.48
N LEU A 265 17.44 -8.50 2.69
CA LEU A 265 18.27 -9.27 1.76
C LEU A 265 19.42 -10.02 2.43
N SER A 266 19.61 -9.91 3.74
CA SER A 266 20.76 -10.50 4.43
C SER A 266 20.98 -12.00 4.16
N PRO A 267 19.96 -12.88 4.13
CA PRO A 267 20.18 -14.30 3.85
C PRO A 267 20.72 -14.53 2.43
N LEU A 268 20.20 -13.75 1.46
CA LEU A 268 20.62 -13.80 0.06
C LEU A 268 22.03 -13.23 -0.14
N LEU A 269 22.35 -12.10 0.50
CA LEU A 269 23.68 -11.49 0.45
C LEU A 269 24.75 -12.44 1.00
N ILE A 270 24.45 -13.18 2.08
CA ILE A 270 25.36 -14.20 2.63
C ILE A 270 25.52 -15.36 1.65
N LYS A 271 24.42 -15.82 1.03
CA LYS A 271 24.43 -16.93 0.06
C LYS A 271 25.31 -16.61 -1.15
N LEU A 272 25.16 -15.40 -1.70
CA LEU A 272 25.84 -14.95 -2.92
C LEU A 272 27.26 -14.43 -2.65
N GLY A 273 27.47 -13.70 -1.55
CA GLY A 273 28.74 -13.02 -1.27
C GLY A 273 29.87 -13.94 -0.81
N ALA A 274 29.57 -15.03 -0.10
CA ALA A 274 30.60 -15.89 0.50
C ALA A 274 31.21 -16.93 -0.47
N GLY A 275 30.90 -16.86 -1.78
CA GLY A 275 31.34 -17.86 -2.77
C GLY A 275 30.84 -19.28 -2.46
N LYS A 276 31.15 -20.25 -3.33
CA LYS A 276 30.83 -21.66 -3.05
C LYS A 276 31.80 -22.21 -2.00
N THR A 277 31.26 -22.71 -0.89
CA THR A 277 32.06 -23.34 0.16
C THR A 277 32.39 -24.80 -0.16
N SER A 278 33.40 -25.39 0.51
CA SER A 278 33.77 -26.81 0.34
C SER A 278 32.57 -27.75 0.55
N TYR A 279 31.68 -27.43 1.49
CA TYR A 279 30.43 -28.18 1.70
C TYR A 279 29.50 -28.09 0.49
N GLU A 280 29.24 -26.89 -0.03
CA GLU A 280 28.36 -26.70 -1.21
C GLU A 280 28.93 -27.36 -2.46
N GLN A 281 30.26 -27.35 -2.64
CA GLN A 281 30.94 -28.02 -3.75
C GLN A 281 30.79 -29.55 -3.66
N GLU A 282 30.92 -30.14 -2.47
CA GLU A 282 30.72 -31.57 -2.28
C GLU A 282 29.27 -31.99 -2.57
N VAL A 283 28.30 -31.20 -2.09
CA VAL A 283 26.88 -31.44 -2.37
C VAL A 283 26.60 -31.37 -3.89
N GLU A 284 27.15 -30.37 -4.57
CA GLU A 284 26.97 -30.22 -6.03
C GLU A 284 27.64 -31.36 -6.81
N LEU A 285 28.85 -31.78 -6.40
CA LEU A 285 29.53 -32.91 -7.02
C LEU A 285 28.78 -34.23 -6.79
N ALA A 286 28.26 -34.45 -5.59
CA ALA A 286 27.44 -35.61 -5.28
C ALA A 286 26.17 -35.66 -6.14
N ASP A 287 25.51 -34.52 -6.34
CA ASP A 287 24.34 -34.40 -7.21
C ASP A 287 24.69 -34.64 -8.69
N GLN A 288 25.83 -34.14 -9.17
CA GLN A 288 26.31 -34.37 -10.54
C GLN A 288 26.61 -35.85 -10.78
N LEU A 289 27.38 -36.48 -9.88
CA LEU A 289 27.68 -37.92 -9.95
C LEU A 289 26.41 -38.77 -9.89
N HIS A 290 25.42 -38.37 -9.09
CA HIS A 290 24.14 -39.06 -9.05
C HIS A 290 23.42 -38.94 -10.40
N ARG A 291 23.32 -37.73 -10.97
CA ARG A 291 22.70 -37.51 -12.29
C ARG A 291 23.35 -38.34 -13.40
N GLU A 292 24.68 -38.39 -13.43
CA GLU A 292 25.43 -39.19 -14.40
C GLU A 292 25.14 -40.67 -14.26
N ARG A 293 25.19 -41.22 -13.03
CA ARG A 293 24.85 -42.63 -12.76
C ARG A 293 23.43 -42.96 -13.21
N THR A 294 22.46 -42.11 -12.88
CA THR A 294 21.06 -42.33 -13.27
C THR A 294 20.88 -42.26 -14.78
N ALA A 295 21.60 -41.36 -15.47
CA ALA A 295 21.59 -41.29 -16.93
C ALA A 295 22.21 -42.53 -17.59
N THR A 296 23.34 -43.04 -17.06
CA THR A 296 23.96 -44.27 -17.55
C THR A 296 23.03 -45.47 -17.36
N VAL A 297 22.43 -45.62 -16.19
CA VAL A 297 21.46 -46.70 -15.91
C VAL A 297 20.27 -46.62 -16.86
N ALA A 298 19.70 -45.43 -17.05
CA ALA A 298 18.61 -45.21 -18.00
C ALA A 298 19.01 -45.57 -19.43
N HIS A 299 20.22 -45.21 -19.86
CA HIS A 299 20.72 -45.52 -21.21
C HIS A 299 20.90 -47.03 -21.41
N VAL A 300 21.53 -47.73 -20.46
CA VAL A 300 21.69 -49.18 -20.50
C VAL A 300 20.32 -49.87 -20.55
N GLN A 301 19.38 -49.43 -19.72
CA GLN A 301 18.04 -50.00 -19.69
C GLN A 301 17.28 -49.78 -21.01
N GLN A 302 17.43 -48.61 -21.63
CA GLN A 302 16.86 -48.34 -22.95
C GLN A 302 17.46 -49.25 -24.03
N GLN A 303 18.77 -49.50 -24.01
CA GLN A 303 19.42 -50.43 -24.93
C GLN A 303 18.92 -51.88 -24.74
N LEU A 304 18.74 -52.33 -23.51
CA LEU A 304 18.20 -53.65 -23.21
C LEU A 304 16.77 -53.81 -23.73
N TYR A 305 15.90 -52.81 -23.52
CA TYR A 305 14.54 -52.82 -24.08
C TYR A 305 14.53 -52.82 -25.61
N ALA A 306 15.41 -52.04 -26.25
CA ALA A 306 15.54 -52.03 -27.71
C ALA A 306 15.99 -53.40 -28.26
N ARG A 307 16.99 -54.03 -27.61
CA ARG A 307 17.45 -55.38 -27.95
C ARG A 307 16.36 -56.44 -27.76
N GLN A 308 15.60 -56.39 -26.66
CA GLN A 308 14.48 -57.31 -26.44
C GLN A 308 13.38 -57.15 -27.49
N ARG A 309 13.05 -55.91 -27.89
CA ARG A 309 12.11 -55.68 -29.00
C ARG A 309 12.61 -56.25 -30.31
N ALA A 310 13.88 -56.03 -30.65
CA ALA A 310 14.48 -56.55 -31.87
C ALA A 310 14.52 -58.08 -31.87
N MET A 311 14.88 -58.71 -30.75
CA MET A 311 14.81 -60.18 -30.60
C MET A 311 13.37 -60.70 -30.73
N GLY A 312 12.40 -60.06 -30.06
CA GLY A 312 10.99 -60.46 -30.19
C GLY A 312 10.44 -60.30 -31.61
N GLN A 313 10.91 -59.31 -32.38
CA GLN A 313 10.59 -59.18 -33.81
C GLN A 313 11.25 -60.30 -34.63
N ALA A 314 12.53 -60.58 -34.40
CA ALA A 314 13.26 -61.65 -35.08
C ALA A 314 12.64 -63.03 -34.80
N GLU A 315 12.22 -63.30 -33.56
CA GLU A 315 11.51 -64.54 -33.20
C GLU A 315 10.17 -64.66 -33.94
N ARG A 316 9.39 -63.58 -34.03
CA ARG A 316 8.12 -63.57 -34.78
C ARG A 316 8.35 -63.82 -36.26
N GLU A 317 9.36 -63.20 -36.86
CA GLU A 317 9.74 -63.41 -38.26
C GLU A 317 10.20 -64.86 -38.51
N ALA A 318 11.03 -65.41 -37.62
CA ALA A 318 11.49 -66.80 -37.70
C ALA A 318 10.32 -67.78 -37.58
N MET A 319 9.40 -67.58 -36.63
CA MET A 319 8.19 -68.40 -36.50
C MET A 319 7.28 -68.29 -37.73
N ALA A 320 7.14 -67.10 -38.30
CA ALA A 320 6.36 -66.91 -39.53
C ALA A 320 6.96 -67.67 -40.72
N ARG A 321 8.30 -67.62 -40.89
CA ARG A 321 9.00 -68.42 -41.91
C ARG A 321 8.84 -69.91 -41.68
N LEU A 322 8.94 -70.36 -40.43
CA LEU A 322 8.81 -71.78 -40.09
C LEU A 322 7.39 -72.30 -40.35
N ARG A 323 6.36 -71.50 -40.06
CA ARG A 323 4.96 -71.80 -40.43
C ARG A 323 4.79 -71.88 -41.94
N ALA A 324 5.31 -70.91 -42.69
CA ALA A 324 5.23 -70.93 -44.16
C ALA A 324 5.87 -72.18 -44.77
N ILE A 325 7.04 -72.61 -44.26
CA ILE A 325 7.70 -73.87 -44.67
C ILE A 325 6.82 -75.08 -44.32
N THR A 326 6.22 -75.09 -43.13
CA THR A 326 5.38 -76.21 -42.66
C THR A 326 4.09 -76.34 -43.50
N GLU A 327 3.46 -75.22 -43.84
CA GLU A 327 2.31 -75.15 -44.74
C GLU A 327 2.68 -75.61 -46.15
N GLN A 328 3.86 -75.23 -46.65
CA GLN A 328 4.37 -75.68 -47.95
C GLN A 328 4.67 -77.19 -47.96
N TYR A 329 5.16 -77.76 -46.86
CA TYR A 329 5.37 -79.19 -46.74
C TYR A 329 4.04 -79.97 -46.68
N HIS A 330 3.03 -79.44 -45.99
CA HIS A 330 1.70 -80.06 -45.93
C HIS A 330 0.90 -79.97 -47.24
N SER A 331 1.24 -79.06 -48.16
CA SER A 331 0.60 -78.99 -49.48
C SER A 331 1.27 -79.87 -50.56
N MET A 332 2.43 -80.46 -50.24
CA MET A 332 3.19 -81.35 -51.13
C MET A 332 2.99 -82.84 -50.83
N ASN A 333 2.33 -83.18 -49.72
CA ASN A 333 1.83 -84.53 -49.39
C ASN A 333 0.31 -84.57 -49.60
#